data_AF-H9BA47-F1
#
_entry.id   AF-H9BA47-F1
#
_cell.length_a   1.000
_cell.length_b   1.000
_cell.length_c   1.000
_cell.angle_alpha   90.00
_cell.angle_beta   90.00
_cell.angle_gamma   90.00
#
_symmetry.space_group_name_H-M   'P 1'
#
loop_
_entity.id
_entity.type
_entity.pdbx_description
1 polymer ?
#
loop_
_entity_poly.entity_id
_entity_poly.type
_entity_poly.pdbx_seq_one_letter_code
_entity_poly.pdbx_strand_id
1 'polypeptide(L)'
;MKCIWENGYSENEMNAFEFAFPADYKFHYPELAVLFDLPEEECYKYCMRQRAKTPEELVEVKYEKPKNLLSSYGLCFLGVWYGFSNQVLSNAWFYSKTFPFGAVFYMLASYFYRNIREYLWKEDKALIQGAKERKDAGEELVHLQLKKYANDARCVEYLSSFKDEVQQQLQEYHEALLEQMRQRMVEKMNSKLLSIHQAEQAIQGSLHEVIVNELIDSFHKKVEADAKMQDAALKAAIEGISGGTPSVDPVGAHFRASLKELQSADAEGSKPAQSGSVRERVSAIFRRREQEFLEMFTVSPEEADEVKRITGKCKSGNGYDFSKLSKEEADRLDNLQQIIFDRVGYTTVTENDIKPLTAVGASGAALIEHVNSQLETVKANIRNARLTSFAKSFA
;
A
#
# COMPACT_ATOMS: atom_id res chain seq x y z
N MET A 1 7.13 37.70 -31.99
CA MET A 1 7.35 36.36 -31.39
C MET A 1 8.18 36.39 -30.12
N LYS A 2 9.47 36.74 -30.11
CA LYS A 2 10.30 36.71 -28.87
C LYS A 2 9.67 37.42 -27.66
N CYS A 3 9.16 38.64 -27.85
CA CYS A 3 8.48 39.39 -26.78
C CYS A 3 7.19 38.72 -26.29
N ILE A 4 6.43 38.08 -27.20
CA ILE A 4 5.19 37.37 -26.87
C ILE A 4 5.50 36.14 -26.00
N TRP A 5 6.53 35.37 -26.35
CA TRP A 5 6.98 34.21 -25.58
C TRP A 5 7.55 34.57 -24.20
N GLU A 6 8.44 35.56 -24.14
CA GLU A 6 9.08 36.00 -22.87
C GLU A 6 8.07 36.57 -21.86
N ASN A 7 6.92 37.08 -22.32
CA ASN A 7 5.85 37.60 -21.47
C ASN A 7 4.74 36.57 -21.17
N GLY A 8 4.92 35.30 -21.57
CA GLY A 8 4.04 34.21 -21.12
C GLY A 8 2.71 34.07 -21.87
N TYR A 9 2.60 34.59 -23.10
CA TYR A 9 1.48 34.26 -23.98
C TYR A 9 1.51 32.77 -24.34
N SER A 10 0.32 32.20 -24.58
CA SER A 10 0.17 30.77 -24.83
C SER A 10 0.74 30.35 -26.19
N GLU A 11 1.09 29.07 -26.31
CA GLU A 11 1.52 28.49 -27.59
C GLU A 11 0.43 28.59 -28.66
N ASN A 12 -0.85 28.50 -28.28
CA ASN A 12 -1.97 28.65 -29.21
C ASN A 12 -2.04 30.05 -29.82
N GLU A 13 -1.86 31.09 -29.01
CA GLU A 13 -1.81 32.47 -29.48
C GLU A 13 -0.59 32.68 -30.37
N MET A 14 0.58 32.16 -29.96
CA MET A 14 1.79 32.24 -30.77
C MET A 14 1.63 31.58 -32.15
N ASN A 15 1.05 30.38 -32.19
CA ASN A 15 0.74 29.67 -33.43
C ASN A 15 -0.25 30.46 -34.29
N ALA A 16 -1.26 31.09 -33.70
CA ALA A 16 -2.20 31.94 -34.43
C ALA A 16 -1.49 33.13 -35.10
N PHE A 17 -0.53 33.77 -34.43
CA PHE A 17 0.30 34.82 -35.04
C PHE A 17 1.13 34.30 -36.22
N GLU A 18 1.74 33.12 -36.09
CA GLU A 18 2.56 32.53 -37.15
C GLU A 18 1.74 32.06 -38.35
N PHE A 19 0.50 31.58 -38.15
CA PHE A 19 -0.39 31.21 -39.25
C PHE A 19 -1.04 32.42 -39.92
N ALA A 20 -1.34 33.48 -39.16
CA ALA A 20 -2.05 34.65 -39.68
C ALA A 20 -1.13 35.61 -40.45
N PHE A 21 0.14 35.73 -40.06
CA PHE A 21 1.06 36.71 -40.62
C PHE A 21 2.27 36.05 -41.28
N PRO A 22 2.66 36.48 -42.48
CA PRO A 22 3.92 36.08 -43.10
C PRO A 22 5.14 36.42 -42.23
N ALA A 23 6.24 35.68 -42.42
CA ALA A 23 7.47 35.87 -41.64
C ALA A 23 8.14 37.24 -41.85
N ASP A 24 7.89 37.89 -42.99
CA ASP A 24 8.41 39.22 -43.35
C ASP A 24 7.45 40.37 -43.01
N TYR A 25 6.33 40.07 -42.36
CA TYR A 25 5.35 41.08 -41.95
C TYR A 25 5.93 42.05 -40.93
N LYS A 26 5.67 43.35 -41.13
CA LYS A 26 6.14 44.43 -40.27
C LYS A 26 4.97 45.06 -39.54
N PHE A 27 4.81 44.69 -38.27
CA PHE A 27 3.80 45.31 -37.40
C PHE A 27 4.14 46.77 -37.10
N HIS A 28 3.20 47.67 -37.36
CA HIS A 28 3.35 49.09 -37.06
C HIS A 28 2.77 49.44 -35.68
N TYR A 29 3.21 50.56 -35.12
CA TYR A 29 2.78 50.98 -33.78
C TYR A 29 1.25 51.11 -33.60
N PRO A 30 0.42 51.52 -34.60
CA PRO A 30 -1.03 51.56 -34.41
C PRO A 30 -1.65 50.15 -34.37
N GLU A 31 -1.11 49.21 -35.16
CA GLU A 31 -1.54 47.81 -35.17
C GLU A 31 -1.24 47.15 -33.82
N LEU A 32 -0.06 47.42 -33.25
CA LEU A 32 0.31 46.94 -31.93
C LEU A 32 -0.54 47.58 -30.82
N ALA A 33 -0.85 48.88 -30.96
CA ALA A 33 -1.68 49.61 -30.01
C ALA A 33 -3.10 49.02 -29.93
N VAL A 34 -3.74 48.79 -31.08
CA VAL A 34 -5.10 48.21 -31.12
C VAL A 34 -5.12 46.73 -30.72
N LEU A 35 -4.08 45.98 -31.07
CA LEU A 35 -4.04 44.53 -30.81
C LEU A 35 -3.79 44.18 -29.34
N PHE A 36 -3.02 45.01 -28.62
CA PHE A 36 -2.66 44.80 -27.22
C PHE A 36 -3.30 45.81 -26.26
N ASP A 37 -4.21 46.66 -26.74
CA ASP A 37 -4.86 47.73 -25.98
C ASP A 37 -3.85 48.63 -25.25
N LEU A 38 -2.87 49.14 -26.00
CA LEU A 38 -1.78 49.97 -25.50
C LEU A 38 -1.83 51.38 -26.09
N PRO A 39 -1.31 52.41 -25.38
CA PRO A 39 -1.19 53.76 -25.95
C PRO A 39 -0.24 53.79 -27.15
N GLU A 40 -0.67 54.43 -28.24
CA GLU A 40 0.14 54.54 -29.47
C GLU A 40 1.52 55.16 -29.24
N GLU A 41 1.65 56.10 -28.30
CA GLU A 41 2.92 56.75 -27.97
C GLU A 41 3.96 55.74 -27.45
N GLU A 42 3.55 54.79 -26.61
CA GLU A 42 4.44 53.77 -26.07
C GLU A 42 4.82 52.73 -27.13
N CYS A 43 3.87 52.35 -27.98
CA CYS A 43 4.14 51.50 -29.14
C CYS A 43 5.13 52.19 -30.11
N TYR A 44 4.97 53.50 -30.35
CA TYR A 44 5.89 54.27 -31.17
C TYR A 44 7.31 54.30 -30.57
N LYS A 45 7.44 54.62 -29.28
CA LYS A 45 8.73 54.59 -28.57
C LYS A 45 9.38 53.21 -28.64
N TYR A 46 8.58 52.15 -28.46
CA TYR A 46 9.07 50.77 -28.55
C TYR A 46 9.57 50.45 -29.96
N CYS A 47 8.79 50.74 -31.01
CA CYS A 47 9.19 50.53 -32.41
C CYS A 47 10.50 51.28 -32.72
N MET A 48 10.63 52.54 -32.28
CA MET A 48 11.84 53.33 -32.47
C MET A 48 13.06 52.73 -31.74
N ARG A 49 12.89 52.27 -30.49
CA ARG A 49 13.96 51.57 -29.75
C ARG A 49 14.40 50.29 -30.45
N GLN A 50 13.46 49.51 -30.99
CA GLN A 50 13.79 48.26 -31.69
C GLN A 50 14.49 48.53 -33.03
N ARG A 51 14.08 49.55 -33.78
CA ARG A 51 14.81 49.99 -34.98
C ARG A 51 16.21 50.50 -34.66
N ALA A 52 16.36 51.25 -33.57
CA ALA A 52 17.66 51.76 -33.11
C ALA A 52 18.64 50.65 -32.66
N LYS A 53 18.16 49.45 -32.31
CA LYS A 53 19.03 48.28 -32.03
C LYS A 53 19.67 47.70 -33.29
N THR A 54 19.08 47.95 -34.46
CA THR A 54 19.59 47.55 -35.77
C THR A 54 19.76 48.80 -36.66
N PRO A 55 20.68 49.70 -36.29
CA PRO A 55 20.83 51.00 -36.96
C PRO A 55 21.43 50.89 -38.37
N GLU A 56 21.82 49.69 -38.81
CA GLU A 56 22.37 49.44 -40.14
C GLU A 56 21.33 49.62 -41.26
N GLU A 57 20.04 49.46 -40.94
CA GLU A 57 18.95 49.68 -41.90
C GLU A 57 18.62 51.17 -42.01
N LEU A 58 18.74 51.71 -43.23
CA LEU A 58 18.34 53.09 -43.50
C LEU A 58 16.83 53.27 -43.34
N VAL A 59 16.44 54.40 -42.76
CA VAL A 59 15.04 54.79 -42.60
C VAL A 59 14.65 55.77 -43.68
N GLU A 60 13.42 55.63 -44.18
CA GLU A 60 12.87 56.59 -45.13
C GLU A 60 12.44 57.86 -44.39
N VAL A 61 13.01 58.99 -44.80
CA VAL A 61 12.67 60.32 -44.28
C VAL A 61 12.09 61.14 -45.41
N LYS A 62 11.18 62.07 -45.08
CA LYS A 62 10.60 62.98 -46.06
C LYS A 62 11.70 63.73 -46.80
N TYR A 63 11.63 63.72 -48.13
CA TYR A 63 12.55 64.46 -48.96
C TYR A 63 12.39 65.96 -48.74
N GLU A 64 13.47 66.61 -48.32
CA GLU A 64 13.57 68.06 -48.25
C GLU A 64 14.59 68.55 -49.28
N LYS A 65 14.23 69.61 -50.03
CA LYS A 65 15.19 70.26 -50.93
C LYS A 65 16.37 70.78 -50.08
N PRO A 66 17.61 70.70 -50.59
CA PRO A 66 18.76 71.26 -49.89
C PRO A 66 18.52 72.74 -49.59
N LYS A 67 18.90 73.16 -48.39
CA LYS A 67 18.75 74.56 -47.93
C LYS A 67 20.11 75.25 -48.00
N ASN A 68 20.08 76.59 -48.07
CA ASN A 68 21.28 77.45 -47.97
C ASN A 68 22.29 77.32 -49.12
N LEU A 69 21.90 76.89 -50.33
CA LEU A 69 22.84 76.69 -51.44
C LEU A 69 23.67 77.93 -51.79
N LEU A 70 23.06 79.12 -51.83
CA LEU A 70 23.76 80.36 -52.21
C LEU A 70 24.82 80.76 -51.18
N SER A 71 24.48 80.65 -49.89
CA SER A 71 25.43 80.89 -48.79
C SER A 71 26.55 79.85 -48.80
N SER A 72 26.22 78.57 -48.96
CA SER A 72 27.22 77.51 -49.08
C SER A 72 28.12 77.71 -50.29
N TYR A 73 27.58 78.13 -51.43
CA TYR A 73 28.37 78.46 -52.62
C TYR A 73 29.32 79.64 -52.36
N GLY A 74 28.82 80.73 -51.75
CA GLY A 74 29.65 81.87 -51.39
C GLY A 74 30.77 81.50 -50.41
N LEU A 75 30.48 80.68 -49.41
CA LEU A 75 31.46 80.18 -48.45
C LEU A 75 32.49 79.25 -49.09
N CYS A 76 32.05 78.32 -49.95
CA CYS A 76 32.95 77.46 -50.71
C CYS A 76 33.84 78.29 -51.64
N PHE A 77 33.28 79.27 -52.36
CA PHE A 77 34.05 80.17 -53.21
C PHE A 77 35.10 80.94 -52.42
N LEU A 78 34.72 81.54 -51.28
CA LEU A 78 35.64 82.24 -50.40
C LEU A 78 36.76 81.32 -49.87
N GLY A 79 36.38 80.12 -49.45
CA GLY A 79 37.30 79.11 -48.94
C GLY A 79 38.30 78.63 -49.97
N VAL A 80 37.86 78.31 -51.20
CA VAL A 80 38.77 77.88 -52.27
C VAL A 80 39.62 79.04 -52.78
N TRP A 81 39.05 80.25 -52.86
CA TRP A 81 39.78 81.44 -53.28
C TRP A 81 40.95 81.73 -52.36
N TYR A 82 40.71 81.87 -51.04
CA TYR A 82 41.81 82.12 -50.11
C TYR A 82 42.69 80.88 -49.85
N GLY A 83 42.11 79.68 -49.91
CA GLY A 83 42.79 78.42 -49.62
C GLY A 83 43.72 77.91 -50.72
N PHE A 84 43.41 78.18 -52.00
CA PHE A 84 44.22 77.73 -53.14
C PHE A 84 45.03 78.84 -53.81
N SER A 85 44.77 80.13 -53.54
CA SER A 85 45.65 81.23 -53.98
C SER A 85 46.94 81.32 -53.14
N ASN A 86 47.63 80.19 -52.97
CA ASN A 86 48.93 80.07 -52.31
C ASN A 86 49.72 78.88 -52.91
N GLN A 87 50.95 78.68 -52.46
CA GLN A 87 51.82 77.58 -52.93
C GLN A 87 51.93 76.41 -51.95
N VAL A 88 50.98 76.24 -51.01
CA VAL A 88 51.05 75.20 -49.97
C VAL A 88 51.16 73.80 -50.59
N LEU A 89 50.40 73.53 -51.67
CA LEU A 89 50.37 72.23 -52.35
C LEU A 89 51.55 71.98 -53.31
N SER A 90 52.36 73.00 -53.58
CA SER A 90 53.55 72.90 -54.45
C SER A 90 54.85 73.17 -53.71
N ASN A 91 54.81 73.31 -52.39
CA ASN A 91 55.98 73.58 -51.57
C ASN A 91 56.81 72.29 -51.35
N ALA A 92 58.12 72.44 -51.14
CA ALA A 92 59.01 71.36 -50.78
C ALA A 92 58.54 70.60 -49.51
N TRP A 93 57.98 71.31 -48.52
CA TRP A 93 57.40 70.66 -47.34
C TRP A 93 56.27 69.68 -47.69
N PHE A 94 55.44 70.02 -48.67
CA PHE A 94 54.37 69.15 -49.14
C PHE A 94 54.92 67.88 -49.76
N TYR A 95 55.86 67.99 -50.70
CA TYR A 95 56.47 66.83 -51.38
C TYR A 95 57.43 66.02 -50.50
N SER A 96 58.07 66.62 -49.50
CA SER A 96 59.03 65.93 -48.62
C SER A 96 58.42 65.37 -47.35
N LYS A 97 57.32 65.94 -46.84
CA LYS A 97 56.70 65.53 -45.57
C LYS A 97 55.24 65.11 -45.74
N THR A 98 54.41 65.98 -46.31
CA THR A 98 52.96 65.73 -46.33
C THR A 98 52.61 64.53 -47.21
N PHE A 99 53.09 64.52 -48.45
CA PHE A 99 52.84 63.43 -49.39
C PHE A 99 53.52 62.12 -48.97
N PRO A 100 54.83 62.09 -48.61
CA PRO A 100 55.47 60.83 -48.21
C PRO A 100 54.87 60.22 -46.95
N PHE A 101 54.58 61.00 -45.91
CA PHE A 101 53.97 60.47 -44.68
C PHE A 101 52.54 59.98 -44.93
N GLY A 102 51.73 60.78 -45.62
CA GLY A 102 50.35 60.39 -45.96
C GLY A 102 50.32 59.12 -46.83
N ALA A 103 51.16 59.05 -47.86
CA ALA A 103 51.25 57.89 -48.74
C ALA A 103 51.75 56.65 -47.99
N VAL A 104 52.79 56.76 -47.14
CA VAL A 104 53.29 55.63 -46.35
C VAL A 104 52.24 55.15 -45.36
N PHE A 105 51.58 56.05 -44.62
CA PHE A 105 50.50 55.65 -43.70
C PHE A 105 49.34 54.99 -44.44
N TYR A 106 48.94 55.53 -45.59
CA TYR A 106 47.88 54.94 -46.39
C TYR A 106 48.27 53.56 -46.95
N MET A 107 49.47 53.41 -47.50
CA MET A 107 49.97 52.13 -48.02
C MET A 107 50.08 51.08 -46.92
N LEU A 108 50.63 51.45 -45.75
CA LEU A 108 50.73 50.55 -44.59
C LEU A 108 49.34 50.19 -44.05
N ALA A 109 48.46 51.17 -43.88
CA ALA A 109 47.10 50.94 -43.40
C ALA A 109 46.30 50.07 -44.40
N SER A 110 46.45 50.28 -45.71
CA SER A 110 45.79 49.48 -46.73
C SER A 110 46.33 48.05 -46.78
N TYR A 111 47.65 47.86 -46.64
CA TYR A 111 48.27 46.54 -46.68
C TYR A 111 47.97 45.73 -45.41
N PHE A 112 47.98 46.37 -44.24
CA PHE A 112 47.78 45.72 -42.94
C PHE A 112 46.38 45.94 -42.32
N TYR A 113 45.40 46.44 -43.08
CA TYR A 113 44.09 46.85 -42.56
C TYR A 113 43.42 45.77 -41.71
N ARG A 114 43.33 44.54 -42.23
CA ARG A 114 42.73 43.40 -41.52
C ARG A 114 43.57 42.99 -40.31
N ASN A 115 44.88 42.91 -40.45
CA ASN A 115 45.77 42.46 -39.37
C ASN A 115 45.72 43.40 -38.17
N ILE A 116 45.73 44.73 -38.40
CA ILE A 116 45.61 45.73 -37.34
C ILE A 116 44.25 45.58 -36.66
N ARG A 117 43.17 45.45 -37.43
CA ARG A 117 41.80 45.31 -36.89
C ARG A 117 41.62 44.02 -36.09
N GLU A 118 42.14 42.90 -36.60
CA GLU A 118 42.10 41.60 -35.92
C GLU A 118 42.92 41.61 -34.62
N TYR A 119 44.09 42.25 -34.61
CA TYR A 119 44.91 42.40 -33.41
C TYR A 119 44.18 43.23 -32.35
N LEU A 120 43.65 44.39 -32.72
CA LEU A 120 42.92 45.27 -31.80
C LEU A 120 41.68 44.61 -31.21
N TRP A 121 40.95 43.82 -32.00
CA TRP A 121 39.70 43.17 -31.56
C TRP A 121 39.89 41.82 -30.91
N LYS A 122 41.12 41.28 -30.87
CA LYS A 122 41.38 39.94 -30.34
C LYS A 122 40.99 39.84 -28.86
N GLU A 123 41.41 40.82 -28.07
CA GLU A 123 41.12 40.86 -26.63
C GLU A 123 39.63 41.09 -26.37
N ASP A 124 39.02 42.06 -27.04
CA ASP A 124 37.58 42.34 -26.92
C ASP A 124 36.74 41.10 -27.24
N LYS A 125 37.04 40.39 -28.33
CA LYS A 125 36.34 39.15 -28.68
C LYS A 125 36.54 38.06 -27.63
N ALA A 126 37.75 37.91 -27.09
CA ALA A 126 38.03 36.93 -26.05
C ALA A 126 37.30 37.26 -24.74
N LEU A 127 37.23 38.54 -24.36
CA LEU A 127 36.49 39.00 -23.18
C LEU A 127 34.98 38.79 -23.33
N ILE A 128 34.41 39.12 -24.49
CA ILE A 128 32.99 38.89 -24.79
C ILE A 128 32.67 37.39 -24.74
N GLN A 129 33.51 36.56 -25.35
CA GLN A 129 33.33 35.10 -25.36
C GLN A 129 33.42 34.53 -23.94
N GLY A 130 34.45 34.90 -23.17
CA GLY A 130 34.61 34.43 -21.79
C GLY A 130 33.54 34.95 -20.83
N ALA A 131 32.94 36.12 -21.10
CA ALA A 131 31.77 36.61 -20.36
C ALA A 131 30.51 35.79 -20.69
N LYS A 132 30.30 35.48 -21.98
CA LYS A 132 29.19 34.65 -22.44
C LYS A 132 29.24 33.24 -21.86
N GLU A 133 30.40 32.57 -21.94
CA GLU A 133 30.56 31.20 -21.42
C GLU A 133 30.30 31.11 -19.91
N ARG A 134 30.78 32.09 -19.14
CA ARG A 134 30.53 32.15 -17.69
C ARG A 134 29.06 32.40 -17.37
N LYS A 135 28.40 33.26 -18.15
CA LYS A 135 26.96 33.50 -18.01
C LYS A 135 26.17 32.23 -18.31
N ASP A 136 26.42 31.61 -19.46
CA ASP A 136 25.69 30.42 -19.92
C ASP A 136 25.87 29.26 -18.94
N ALA A 137 27.11 29.02 -18.47
CA ALA A 137 27.40 27.99 -17.46
C ALA A 137 26.74 28.29 -16.10
N GLY A 138 26.71 29.56 -15.69
CA GLY A 138 26.04 29.98 -14.46
C GLY A 138 24.52 29.77 -14.51
N GLU A 139 23.89 30.18 -15.62
CA GLU A 139 22.45 29.99 -15.85
C GLU A 139 22.07 28.51 -15.85
N GLU A 140 22.86 27.66 -16.51
CA GLU A 140 22.62 26.21 -16.53
C GLU A 140 22.75 25.57 -15.15
N LEU A 141 23.81 25.89 -14.39
CA LEU A 141 24.01 25.36 -13.04
C LEU A 141 22.88 25.74 -12.09
N VAL A 142 22.44 27.00 -12.14
CA VAL A 142 21.31 27.48 -11.34
C VAL A 142 20.03 26.77 -11.76
N HIS A 143 19.76 26.65 -13.06
CA HIS A 143 18.59 25.95 -13.57
C HIS A 143 18.55 24.48 -13.12
N LEU A 144 19.66 23.76 -13.22
CA LEU A 144 19.77 22.38 -12.77
C LEU A 144 19.54 22.25 -11.26
N GLN A 145 20.05 23.19 -10.47
CA GLN A 145 19.87 23.15 -9.02
C GLN A 145 18.42 23.43 -8.62
N LEU A 146 17.77 24.40 -9.25
CA LEU A 146 16.34 24.67 -9.06
C LEU A 146 15.50 23.45 -9.45
N LYS A 147 15.85 22.77 -10.54
CA LYS A 147 15.16 21.55 -10.97
C LYS A 147 15.29 20.41 -9.95
N LYS A 148 16.43 20.28 -9.26
CA LYS A 148 16.59 19.28 -8.18
C LYS A 148 15.68 19.56 -6.99
N TYR A 149 15.54 20.83 -6.60
CA TYR A 149 14.73 21.24 -5.45
C TYR A 149 13.25 21.50 -5.77
N ALA A 150 12.84 21.36 -7.04
CA ALA A 150 11.46 21.58 -7.45
C ALA A 150 10.46 20.66 -6.72
N ASN A 151 10.90 19.48 -6.28
CA ASN A 151 10.04 18.51 -5.60
C ASN A 151 9.95 18.70 -4.09
N ASP A 152 10.73 19.61 -3.48
CA ASP A 152 10.75 19.80 -2.03
C ASP A 152 9.39 20.29 -1.50
N ALA A 153 8.61 20.97 -2.35
CA ALA A 153 7.24 21.39 -2.05
C ALA A 153 6.29 20.21 -1.79
N ARG A 154 6.53 19.03 -2.40
CA ARG A 154 5.66 17.85 -2.24
C ARG A 154 5.71 17.25 -0.83
N CYS A 155 6.74 17.57 -0.04
CA CYS A 155 6.83 17.10 1.34
C CYS A 155 5.62 17.55 2.17
N VAL A 156 5.15 18.79 1.94
CA VAL A 156 3.96 19.32 2.63
C VAL A 156 2.70 18.60 2.19
N GLU A 157 2.56 18.29 0.90
CA GLU A 157 1.43 17.52 0.37
C GLU A 157 1.34 16.15 1.05
N TYR A 158 2.45 15.41 1.13
CA TYR A 158 2.48 14.11 1.81
C TYR A 158 2.18 14.19 3.30
N LEU A 159 2.67 15.23 3.98
CA LEU A 159 2.37 15.42 5.40
C LEU A 159 0.89 15.77 5.62
N SER A 160 0.29 16.50 4.69
CA SER A 160 -1.12 16.86 4.76
C SER A 160 -2.05 15.66 4.56
N SER A 161 -1.71 14.74 3.65
CA SER A 161 -2.53 13.54 3.40
C SER A 161 -2.38 12.47 4.49
N PHE A 162 -1.27 12.46 5.23
CA PHE A 162 -0.98 11.45 6.25
C PHE A 162 -2.10 11.25 7.27
N LYS A 163 -2.69 12.33 7.76
CA LYS A 163 -3.76 12.24 8.77
C LYS A 163 -5.00 11.53 8.21
N ASP A 164 -5.43 11.92 7.01
CA ASP A 164 -6.65 11.41 6.40
C ASP A 164 -6.44 9.95 5.96
N GLU A 165 -5.28 9.62 5.39
CA GLU A 165 -4.90 8.25 5.03
C GLU A 165 -4.87 7.32 6.25
N VAL A 166 -4.24 7.73 7.35
CA VAL A 166 -4.16 6.91 8.56
C VAL A 166 -5.55 6.73 9.19
N GLN A 167 -6.39 7.77 9.19
CA GLN A 167 -7.74 7.67 9.73
C GLN A 167 -8.61 6.70 8.93
N GLN A 168 -8.49 6.71 7.60
CA GLN A 168 -9.18 5.75 6.74
C GLN A 168 -8.62 4.33 6.95
N GLN A 169 -7.29 4.15 6.93
CA GLN A 169 -6.66 2.85 7.13
C GLN A 169 -7.01 2.23 8.49
N LEU A 170 -7.16 3.03 9.55
CA LEU A 170 -7.60 2.52 10.86
C LEU A 170 -9.01 1.95 10.83
N GLN A 171 -9.92 2.54 10.06
CA GLN A 171 -11.29 2.01 9.89
C GLN A 171 -11.26 0.68 9.13
N GLU A 172 -10.56 0.65 8.00
CA GLU A 172 -10.38 -0.57 7.20
C GLU A 172 -9.68 -1.69 8.00
N TYR A 173 -8.71 -1.33 8.83
CA TYR A 173 -8.01 -2.26 9.71
C TYR A 173 -8.94 -2.85 10.78
N HIS A 174 -9.82 -2.04 11.39
CA HIS A 174 -10.81 -2.56 12.35
C HIS A 174 -11.78 -3.55 11.70
N GLU A 175 -12.28 -3.25 10.51
CA GLU A 175 -13.15 -4.16 9.76
C GLU A 175 -12.43 -5.47 9.44
N ALA A 176 -11.19 -5.39 8.95
CA ALA A 176 -10.36 -6.56 8.65
C ALA A 176 -10.08 -7.42 9.89
N LEU A 177 -9.82 -6.79 11.06
CA LEU A 177 -9.63 -7.51 12.32
C LEU A 177 -10.88 -8.27 12.76
N LEU A 178 -12.06 -7.65 12.65
CA LEU A 178 -13.33 -8.30 12.98
C LEU A 178 -13.59 -9.50 12.06
N GLU A 179 -13.31 -9.35 10.77
CA GLU A 179 -13.44 -10.44 9.80
C GLU A 179 -12.44 -11.57 10.08
N GLN A 180 -11.19 -11.23 10.44
CA GLN A 180 -10.20 -12.23 10.85
C GLN A 180 -10.65 -12.99 12.11
N MET A 181 -11.23 -12.30 13.10
CA MET A 181 -11.77 -12.94 14.30
C MET A 181 -12.92 -13.89 13.96
N ARG A 182 -13.82 -13.48 13.05
CA ARG A 182 -14.91 -14.33 12.55
C ARG A 182 -14.37 -15.58 11.85
N GLN A 183 -13.39 -15.43 10.96
CA GLN A 183 -12.77 -16.55 10.24
C GLN A 183 -12.11 -17.54 11.20
N ARG A 184 -11.32 -17.05 12.18
CA ARG A 184 -10.71 -17.93 13.20
C ARG A 184 -11.75 -18.70 14.01
N MET A 185 -12.88 -18.07 14.34
CA MET A 185 -13.98 -18.75 15.03
C MET A 185 -14.60 -19.84 14.16
N VAL A 186 -14.87 -19.56 12.89
CA VAL A 186 -15.45 -20.52 11.93
C VAL A 186 -14.50 -21.68 11.69
N GLU A 187 -13.21 -21.42 11.47
CA GLU A 187 -12.18 -22.44 11.27
C GLU A 187 -12.06 -23.38 12.47
N LYS A 188 -12.00 -22.83 13.68
CA LYS A 188 -11.90 -23.63 14.91
C LYS A 188 -13.14 -24.48 15.12
N MET A 189 -14.33 -23.93 14.87
CA MET A 189 -15.59 -24.66 14.98
C MET A 189 -15.71 -25.77 13.93
N ASN A 190 -15.36 -25.48 12.67
CA ASN A 190 -15.35 -26.48 11.59
C ASN A 190 -14.36 -27.61 11.88
N SER A 191 -13.15 -27.28 12.34
CA SER A 191 -12.16 -28.27 12.77
C SER A 191 -12.71 -29.14 13.89
N LYS A 192 -13.40 -28.54 14.88
CA LYS A 192 -13.99 -29.29 15.99
C LYS A 192 -15.13 -30.22 15.54
N LEU A 193 -16.06 -29.72 14.72
CA LEU A 193 -17.15 -30.53 14.17
C LEU A 193 -16.63 -31.69 13.32
N LEU A 194 -15.57 -31.47 12.54
CA LEU A 194 -14.92 -32.53 11.77
C LEU A 194 -14.29 -33.59 12.69
N SER A 195 -13.59 -33.17 13.76
CA SER A 195 -13.03 -34.11 14.75
C SER A 195 -14.12 -34.91 15.47
N ILE A 196 -15.25 -34.28 15.83
CA ILE A 196 -16.41 -34.94 16.41
C ILE A 196 -16.97 -35.99 15.44
N HIS A 197 -17.17 -35.62 14.18
CA HIS A 197 -17.68 -36.53 13.15
C HIS A 197 -16.75 -37.72 12.92
N GLN A 198 -15.44 -37.51 12.88
CA GLN A 198 -14.45 -38.58 12.73
C GLN A 198 -14.46 -39.52 13.94
N ALA A 199 -14.57 -38.98 15.15
CA ALA A 199 -14.66 -39.79 16.36
C ALA A 199 -15.96 -40.62 16.39
N GLU A 200 -17.09 -40.05 15.97
CA GLU A 200 -18.37 -40.76 15.83
C GLU A 200 -18.26 -41.91 14.82
N GLN A 201 -17.67 -41.67 13.64
CA GLN A 201 -17.42 -42.71 12.65
C GLN A 201 -16.51 -43.82 13.18
N ALA A 202 -15.47 -43.48 13.94
CA ALA A 202 -14.56 -44.45 14.54
C ALA A 202 -15.29 -45.31 15.60
N ILE A 203 -16.15 -44.71 16.42
CA ILE A 203 -16.98 -45.43 17.39
C ILE A 203 -17.95 -46.37 16.66
N GLN A 204 -18.63 -45.90 15.62
CA GLN A 204 -19.54 -46.72 14.82
C GLN A 204 -18.81 -47.91 14.18
N GLY A 205 -17.64 -47.67 13.55
CA GLY A 205 -16.83 -48.72 12.94
C GLY A 205 -16.36 -49.76 13.94
N SER A 206 -15.83 -49.31 15.08
CA SER A 206 -15.40 -50.20 16.17
C SER A 206 -16.56 -51.00 16.75
N LEU A 207 -17.74 -50.39 16.89
CA LEU A 207 -18.93 -51.04 17.41
C LEU A 207 -19.44 -52.12 16.47
N HIS A 208 -19.45 -51.88 15.15
CA HIS A 208 -19.78 -52.91 14.17
C HIS A 208 -18.81 -54.10 14.23
N GLU A 209 -17.50 -53.83 14.32
CA GLU A 209 -16.47 -54.87 14.43
C GLU A 209 -16.66 -55.72 15.69
N VAL A 210 -16.88 -55.07 16.84
CA VAL A 210 -17.11 -55.75 18.12
C VAL A 210 -18.40 -56.58 18.09
N ILE A 211 -19.49 -56.05 17.53
CA ILE A 211 -20.74 -56.80 17.38
C ILE A 211 -20.49 -58.07 16.56
N VAL A 212 -19.82 -57.97 15.41
CA VAL A 212 -19.56 -59.11 14.55
C VAL A 212 -18.70 -60.16 15.25
N ASN A 213 -17.59 -59.75 15.87
CA ASN A 213 -16.69 -60.67 16.58
C ASN A 213 -17.40 -61.35 17.77
N GLU A 214 -18.20 -60.62 18.53
CA GLU A 214 -18.93 -61.18 19.67
C GLU A 214 -20.07 -62.11 19.25
N LEU A 215 -20.70 -61.87 18.10
CA LEU A 215 -21.67 -62.78 17.51
C LEU A 215 -21.01 -64.07 17.02
N ILE A 216 -19.82 -63.98 16.40
CA ILE A 216 -19.00 -65.12 15.97
C ILE A 216 -18.60 -65.95 17.19
N ASP A 217 -18.04 -65.34 18.22
CA ASP A 217 -17.61 -66.02 19.45
C ASP A 217 -18.79 -66.65 20.19
N SER A 218 -19.93 -65.95 20.25
CA SER A 218 -21.15 -66.50 20.81
C SER A 218 -21.70 -67.68 20.01
N PHE A 219 -21.56 -67.67 18.68
CA PHE A 219 -21.99 -68.77 17.83
C PHE A 219 -21.06 -69.98 18.03
N HIS A 220 -19.74 -69.80 18.02
CA HIS A 220 -18.77 -70.86 18.29
C HIS A 220 -19.06 -71.57 19.62
N LYS A 221 -19.25 -70.80 20.71
CA LYS A 221 -19.57 -71.35 22.03
C LYS A 221 -20.91 -72.10 22.07
N LYS A 222 -21.92 -71.66 21.31
CA LYS A 222 -23.21 -72.36 21.23
C LYS A 222 -23.13 -73.64 20.41
N VAL A 223 -22.38 -73.66 19.32
CA VAL A 223 -22.17 -74.85 18.48
C VAL A 223 -21.40 -75.93 19.24
N GLU A 224 -20.40 -75.55 20.04
CA GLU A 224 -19.66 -76.49 20.88
C GLU A 224 -20.51 -77.07 22.02
N ALA A 225 -21.48 -76.30 22.54
CA ALA A 225 -22.30 -76.69 23.68
C ALA A 225 -23.62 -77.40 23.32
N ASP A 226 -24.21 -77.13 22.14
CA ASP A 226 -25.53 -77.63 21.75
C ASP A 226 -25.46 -78.62 20.57
N ALA A 227 -25.54 -79.92 20.87
CA ALA A 227 -25.55 -81.00 19.89
C ALA A 227 -26.70 -80.87 18.87
N LYS A 228 -27.83 -80.22 19.22
CA LYS A 228 -28.95 -80.01 18.29
C LYS A 228 -28.61 -79.01 17.19
N MET A 229 -27.70 -78.06 17.48
CA MET A 229 -27.25 -77.07 16.51
C MET A 229 -26.34 -77.72 15.44
N GLN A 230 -25.55 -78.72 15.83
CA GLN A 230 -24.72 -79.52 14.93
C GLN A 230 -25.58 -80.38 13.99
N ASP A 231 -26.62 -81.03 14.52
CA ASP A 231 -27.58 -81.80 13.73
C ASP A 231 -28.38 -80.91 12.76
N ALA A 232 -28.77 -79.70 13.18
CA ALA A 232 -29.44 -78.72 12.33
C ALA A 232 -28.52 -78.23 11.20
N ALA A 233 -27.24 -78.01 11.48
CA ALA A 233 -26.25 -77.64 10.45
C ALA A 233 -26.05 -78.79 9.43
N LEU A 234 -26.02 -80.04 9.90
CA LEU A 234 -25.88 -81.21 9.04
C LEU A 234 -27.11 -81.39 8.12
N LYS A 235 -28.32 -81.19 8.66
CA LYS A 235 -29.56 -81.19 7.86
C LYS A 235 -29.59 -80.08 6.82
N ALA A 236 -29.20 -78.86 7.21
CA ALA A 236 -29.11 -77.72 6.28
C ALA A 236 -28.10 -77.98 5.14
N ALA A 237 -26.98 -78.63 5.44
CA ALA A 237 -25.98 -79.02 4.44
C ALA A 237 -26.53 -80.09 3.46
N ILE A 238 -27.27 -81.09 3.97
CA ILE A 238 -27.92 -82.12 3.14
C ILE A 238 -28.97 -81.49 2.21
N GLU A 239 -29.81 -80.58 2.74
CA GLU A 239 -30.80 -79.84 1.94
C GLU A 239 -30.13 -78.97 0.86
N GLY A 240 -29.04 -78.28 1.20
CA GLY A 240 -28.28 -77.45 0.25
C GLY A 240 -27.64 -78.24 -0.88
N ILE A 241 -27.08 -79.42 -0.59
CA ILE A 241 -26.51 -80.32 -1.62
C ILE A 241 -27.60 -80.87 -2.55
N SER A 242 -28.83 -81.04 -2.04
CA SER A 242 -29.98 -81.50 -2.84
C SER A 242 -30.53 -80.44 -3.81
N GLY A 243 -29.92 -79.25 -3.87
CA GLY A 243 -30.31 -78.16 -4.77
C GLY A 243 -31.45 -77.28 -4.27
N GLY A 244 -31.99 -77.57 -3.07
CA GLY A 244 -32.96 -76.73 -2.39
C GLY A 244 -32.32 -75.58 -1.62
N THR A 245 -33.03 -74.47 -1.44
CA THR A 245 -32.64 -73.46 -0.43
C THR A 245 -32.88 -74.07 0.96
N PRO A 246 -31.87 -74.14 1.84
CA PRO A 246 -32.03 -74.75 3.16
C PRO A 246 -33.15 -74.06 3.95
N SER A 247 -34.04 -74.83 4.59
CA SER A 247 -35.19 -74.27 5.32
C SER A 247 -34.78 -73.57 6.63
N VAL A 248 -33.66 -73.99 7.23
CA VAL A 248 -33.09 -73.41 8.45
C VAL A 248 -31.57 -73.43 8.37
N ASP A 249 -30.97 -72.29 8.03
CA ASP A 249 -29.53 -72.07 8.23
C ASP A 249 -29.29 -71.64 9.70
N PRO A 250 -28.66 -72.49 10.54
CA PRO A 250 -28.46 -72.17 11.95
C PRO A 250 -27.50 -71.00 12.18
N VAL A 251 -26.59 -70.70 11.23
CA VAL A 251 -25.69 -69.54 11.29
C VAL A 251 -26.51 -68.27 11.07
N GLY A 252 -27.19 -68.16 9.93
CA GLY A 252 -28.06 -67.03 9.61
C GLY A 252 -29.17 -66.82 10.63
N ALA A 253 -29.77 -67.88 11.17
CA ALA A 253 -30.80 -67.78 12.20
C ALA A 253 -30.25 -67.22 13.52
N HIS A 254 -29.06 -67.68 13.95
CA HIS A 254 -28.40 -67.16 15.16
C HIS A 254 -28.05 -65.67 15.03
N PHE A 255 -27.47 -65.27 13.89
CA PHE A 255 -27.10 -63.88 13.64
C PHE A 255 -28.35 -62.98 13.57
N ARG A 256 -29.40 -63.37 12.83
CA ARG A 256 -30.64 -62.58 12.75
C ARG A 256 -31.35 -62.47 14.09
N ALA A 257 -31.41 -63.54 14.87
CA ALA A 257 -32.02 -63.52 16.20
C ALA A 257 -31.25 -62.59 17.16
N SER A 258 -29.92 -62.71 17.18
CA SER A 258 -29.05 -61.90 18.05
C SER A 258 -29.03 -60.42 17.64
N LEU A 259 -29.05 -60.11 16.32
CA LEU A 259 -29.17 -58.73 15.83
C LEU A 259 -30.54 -58.13 16.17
N LYS A 260 -31.62 -58.90 16.08
CA LYS A 260 -32.97 -58.46 16.47
C LYS A 260 -33.07 -58.20 17.98
N GLU A 261 -32.36 -58.98 18.79
CA GLU A 261 -32.25 -58.78 20.24
C GLU A 261 -31.39 -57.55 20.60
N LEU A 262 -30.35 -57.25 19.81
CA LEU A 262 -29.56 -56.01 19.95
C LEU A 262 -30.34 -54.77 19.49
N GLN A 263 -31.15 -54.88 18.43
CA GLN A 263 -31.92 -53.75 17.87
C GLN A 263 -33.07 -53.29 18.77
N SER A 264 -33.66 -54.19 19.55
CA SER A 264 -34.77 -53.89 20.47
C SER A 264 -34.31 -53.38 21.84
N ALA A 265 -33.00 -53.23 22.06
CA ALA A 265 -32.43 -52.84 23.33
C ALA A 265 -32.04 -51.36 23.34
N ASP A 266 -32.65 -50.57 24.24
CA ASP A 266 -32.06 -49.31 24.68
C ASP A 266 -30.72 -49.59 25.37
N ALA A 267 -29.64 -48.98 24.89
CA ALA A 267 -28.30 -49.12 25.45
C ALA A 267 -28.19 -48.60 26.91
N GLU A 268 -29.16 -47.80 27.37
CA GLU A 268 -29.22 -47.24 28.73
C GLU A 268 -29.74 -48.24 29.79
N GLY A 269 -30.53 -49.24 29.41
CA GLY A 269 -31.22 -50.13 30.36
C GLY A 269 -30.49 -51.42 30.77
N SER A 270 -29.41 -51.82 30.07
CA SER A 270 -28.70 -53.08 30.35
C SER A 270 -27.57 -52.90 31.37
N LYS A 271 -27.43 -53.84 32.32
CA LYS A 271 -26.29 -53.89 33.23
C LYS A 271 -25.03 -54.29 32.45
N PRO A 272 -24.01 -53.44 32.33
CA PRO A 272 -22.78 -53.79 31.63
C PRO A 272 -22.04 -54.89 32.40
N ALA A 273 -21.65 -55.96 31.72
CA ALA A 273 -20.89 -57.06 32.32
C ALA A 273 -19.80 -57.54 31.35
N GLN A 274 -18.58 -57.74 31.86
CA GLN A 274 -17.44 -58.25 31.07
C GLN A 274 -17.61 -59.74 30.68
N SER A 275 -18.55 -60.44 31.31
CA SER A 275 -18.90 -61.83 31.02
C SER A 275 -20.42 -62.00 31.17
N GLY A 276 -21.11 -62.35 30.09
CA GLY A 276 -22.58 -62.36 30.05
C GLY A 276 -23.14 -62.66 28.66
N SER A 277 -24.32 -62.14 28.34
CA SER A 277 -24.88 -62.18 26.98
C SER A 277 -24.10 -61.28 26.00
N VAL A 278 -24.23 -61.51 24.69
CA VAL A 278 -23.62 -60.63 23.64
C VAL A 278 -24.02 -59.17 23.87
N ARG A 279 -25.26 -58.93 24.30
CA ARG A 279 -25.80 -57.61 24.66
C ARG A 279 -25.01 -56.92 25.77
N GLU A 280 -24.68 -57.62 26.84
CA GLU A 280 -23.98 -57.04 28.00
C GLU A 280 -22.52 -56.70 27.68
N ARG A 281 -21.88 -57.49 26.80
CA ARG A 281 -20.49 -57.23 26.36
C ARG A 281 -20.41 -56.06 25.38
N VAL A 282 -21.30 -56.01 24.39
CA VAL A 282 -21.37 -54.92 23.41
C VAL A 282 -21.76 -53.59 24.10
N SER A 283 -22.72 -53.59 25.02
CA SER A 283 -23.13 -52.38 25.74
C SER A 283 -22.04 -51.86 26.69
N ALA A 284 -21.24 -52.73 27.30
CA ALA A 284 -20.09 -52.31 28.12
C ALA A 284 -19.02 -51.57 27.29
N ILE A 285 -18.75 -52.05 26.07
CA ILE A 285 -17.79 -51.42 25.15
C ILE A 285 -18.34 -50.10 24.61
N PHE A 286 -19.63 -50.05 24.24
CA PHE A 286 -20.29 -48.82 23.80
C PHE A 286 -20.21 -47.72 24.86
N ARG A 287 -20.62 -48.01 26.11
CA ARG A 287 -20.60 -47.02 27.20
C ARG A 287 -19.20 -46.51 27.50
N ARG A 288 -18.20 -47.39 27.45
CA ARG A 288 -16.81 -46.97 27.65
C ARG A 288 -16.36 -46.00 26.55
N ARG A 289 -16.65 -46.31 25.29
CA ARG A 289 -16.30 -45.44 24.15
C ARG A 289 -17.07 -44.13 24.15
N GLU A 290 -18.33 -44.16 24.55
CA GLU A 290 -19.16 -42.98 24.76
C GLU A 290 -18.60 -42.09 25.87
N GLN A 291 -18.13 -42.66 26.98
CA GLN A 291 -17.44 -41.91 28.03
C GLN A 291 -16.13 -41.29 27.53
N GLU A 292 -15.28 -42.06 26.85
CA GLU A 292 -14.03 -41.55 26.24
C GLU A 292 -14.34 -40.40 25.26
N PHE A 293 -15.42 -40.49 24.48
CA PHE A 293 -15.88 -39.44 23.57
C PHE A 293 -16.36 -38.18 24.31
N LEU A 294 -17.20 -38.34 25.34
CA LEU A 294 -17.70 -37.22 26.13
C LEU A 294 -16.56 -36.52 26.86
N GLU A 295 -15.58 -37.25 27.41
CA GLU A 295 -14.40 -36.64 28.05
C GLU A 295 -13.56 -35.81 27.08
N MET A 296 -13.46 -36.22 25.81
CA MET A 296 -12.69 -35.51 24.79
C MET A 296 -13.38 -34.24 24.26
N PHE A 297 -14.71 -34.18 24.26
CA PHE A 297 -15.45 -33.09 23.60
C PHE A 297 -16.36 -32.28 24.53
N THR A 298 -16.57 -32.71 25.77
CA THR A 298 -17.39 -32.01 26.77
C THR A 298 -16.60 -31.68 28.03
N VAL A 299 -17.17 -30.81 28.87
CA VAL A 299 -16.58 -30.44 30.16
C VAL A 299 -16.93 -31.49 31.19
N SER A 300 -15.95 -31.98 31.93
CA SER A 300 -16.22 -32.98 32.96
C SER A 300 -16.94 -32.35 34.16
N PRO A 301 -17.76 -33.10 34.91
CA PRO A 301 -18.36 -32.61 36.14
C PRO A 301 -17.32 -32.12 37.16
N GLU A 302 -16.16 -32.79 37.23
CA GLU A 302 -15.06 -32.43 38.13
C GLU A 302 -14.45 -31.07 37.79
N GLU A 303 -14.25 -30.77 36.50
CA GLU A 303 -13.76 -29.47 36.04
C GLU A 303 -14.78 -28.36 36.30
N ALA A 304 -16.07 -28.65 36.08
CA ALA A 304 -17.16 -27.72 36.36
C ALA A 304 -17.25 -27.39 37.86
N ASP A 305 -17.08 -28.39 38.74
CA ASP A 305 -17.04 -28.20 40.19
C ASP A 305 -15.77 -27.46 40.64
N GLU A 306 -14.61 -27.70 39.99
CA GLU A 306 -13.38 -26.94 40.24
C GLU A 306 -13.57 -25.45 39.90
N VAL A 307 -14.17 -25.13 38.74
CA VAL A 307 -14.50 -23.76 38.34
C VAL A 307 -15.48 -23.12 39.32
N LYS A 308 -16.56 -23.82 39.70
CA LYS A 308 -17.52 -23.34 40.72
C LYS A 308 -16.84 -23.04 42.06
N ARG A 309 -15.94 -23.91 42.50
CA ARG A 309 -15.22 -23.74 43.77
C ARG A 309 -14.31 -22.51 43.75
N ILE A 310 -13.56 -22.29 42.66
CA ILE A 310 -12.65 -21.14 42.54
C ILE A 310 -13.47 -19.83 42.39
N THR A 311 -14.45 -19.83 41.48
CA THR A 311 -15.29 -18.65 41.22
C THR A 311 -16.23 -18.32 42.39
N GLY A 312 -16.63 -19.31 43.19
CA GLY A 312 -17.42 -19.14 44.40
C GLY A 312 -16.74 -18.26 45.45
N LYS A 313 -15.40 -18.31 45.54
CA LYS A 313 -14.61 -17.42 46.42
C LYS A 313 -14.64 -15.95 45.98
N CYS A 314 -14.91 -15.72 44.69
CA CYS A 314 -14.95 -14.39 44.07
C CYS A 314 -16.35 -13.76 44.10
N LYS A 315 -17.39 -14.53 44.43
CA LYS A 315 -18.78 -14.06 44.36
C LYS A 315 -19.02 -12.97 45.40
N SER A 316 -19.34 -11.76 44.95
CA SER A 316 -19.70 -10.64 45.84
C SER A 316 -21.04 -10.05 45.42
N GLY A 317 -22.11 -10.43 46.11
CA GLY A 317 -23.47 -10.02 45.75
C GLY A 317 -23.87 -10.54 44.36
N ASN A 318 -24.30 -9.64 43.46
CA ASN A 318 -24.69 -9.95 42.08
C ASN A 318 -23.49 -9.96 41.09
N GLY A 319 -22.26 -9.73 41.56
CA GLY A 319 -21.05 -9.66 40.73
C GLY A 319 -19.95 -10.62 41.18
N TYR A 320 -18.86 -10.62 40.43
CA TYR A 320 -17.63 -11.35 40.75
C TYR A 320 -16.49 -10.37 40.95
N ASP A 321 -15.72 -10.54 42.02
CA ASP A 321 -14.52 -9.78 42.33
C ASP A 321 -13.31 -10.72 42.32
N PHE A 322 -12.60 -10.74 41.19
CA PHE A 322 -11.45 -11.61 40.96
C PHE A 322 -10.17 -11.15 41.67
N SER A 323 -10.16 -9.96 42.28
CA SER A 323 -9.02 -9.48 43.08
C SER A 323 -8.80 -10.29 44.36
N LYS A 324 -9.80 -11.09 44.77
CA LYS A 324 -9.78 -11.94 45.96
C LYS A 324 -9.08 -13.29 45.75
N LEU A 325 -8.76 -13.65 44.51
CA LEU A 325 -8.04 -14.88 44.18
C LEU A 325 -6.56 -14.72 44.49
N SER A 326 -5.91 -15.81 44.92
CA SER A 326 -4.47 -15.88 44.90
C SER A 326 -3.96 -15.90 43.45
N LYS A 327 -2.69 -15.52 43.24
CA LYS A 327 -2.07 -15.56 41.90
C LYS A 327 -2.14 -16.97 41.27
N GLU A 328 -1.90 -17.99 42.08
CA GLU A 328 -1.98 -19.40 41.66
C GLU A 328 -3.40 -19.81 41.27
N GLU A 329 -4.42 -19.36 42.01
CA GLU A 329 -5.83 -19.67 41.71
C GLU A 329 -6.32 -18.92 40.46
N ALA A 330 -5.86 -17.68 40.26
CA ALA A 330 -6.17 -16.90 39.07
C ALA A 330 -5.54 -17.52 37.81
N ASP A 331 -4.26 -17.91 37.88
CA ASP A 331 -3.57 -18.58 36.77
C ASP A 331 -4.20 -19.96 36.48
N ARG A 332 -4.64 -20.69 37.53
CA ARG A 332 -5.36 -21.95 37.38
C ARG A 332 -6.72 -21.76 36.69
N LEU A 333 -7.47 -20.71 37.05
CA LEU A 333 -8.76 -20.39 36.44
C LEU A 333 -8.60 -20.00 34.96
N ASP A 334 -7.60 -19.20 34.62
CA ASP A 334 -7.30 -18.83 33.23
C ASP A 334 -6.88 -20.06 32.41
N ASN A 335 -6.09 -20.98 32.97
CA ASN A 335 -5.74 -22.24 32.31
C ASN A 335 -6.95 -23.17 32.12
N LEU A 336 -7.80 -23.33 33.14
CA LEU A 336 -9.05 -24.09 33.02
C LEU A 336 -9.95 -23.53 31.92
N GLN A 337 -10.07 -22.20 31.82
CA GLN A 337 -10.82 -21.56 30.75
C GLN A 337 -10.24 -21.88 29.37
N GLN A 338 -8.92 -21.79 29.19
CA GLN A 338 -8.27 -22.13 27.92
C GLN A 338 -8.51 -23.59 27.54
N ILE A 339 -8.30 -24.53 28.47
CA ILE A 339 -8.52 -25.96 28.23
C ILE A 339 -9.96 -26.23 27.82
N ILE A 340 -10.94 -25.67 28.55
CA ILE A 340 -12.36 -25.86 28.25
C ILE A 340 -12.71 -25.24 26.89
N PHE A 341 -12.23 -24.03 26.60
CA PHE A 341 -12.51 -23.37 25.32
C PHE A 341 -11.87 -24.11 24.14
N ASP A 342 -10.65 -24.61 24.29
CA ASP A 342 -9.98 -25.40 23.26
C ASP A 342 -10.65 -26.76 23.05
N ARG A 343 -11.13 -27.39 24.12
CA ARG A 343 -11.86 -28.66 24.04
C ARG A 343 -13.19 -28.50 23.32
N VAL A 344 -14.00 -27.51 23.73
CA VAL A 344 -15.33 -27.26 23.17
C VAL A 344 -15.24 -26.58 21.79
N GLY A 345 -14.14 -25.89 21.47
CA GLY A 345 -13.93 -25.21 20.20
C GLY A 345 -14.29 -23.72 20.21
N TYR A 346 -14.42 -23.10 21.40
CA TYR A 346 -14.61 -21.66 21.52
C TYR A 346 -13.32 -20.89 21.24
N THR A 347 -13.48 -19.71 20.65
CA THR A 347 -12.40 -18.74 20.40
C THR A 347 -12.69 -17.49 21.21
N THR A 348 -11.69 -16.97 21.91
CA THR A 348 -11.78 -15.72 22.66
C THR A 348 -10.55 -14.87 22.41
N VAL A 349 -10.68 -13.55 22.55
CA VAL A 349 -9.54 -12.63 22.47
C VAL A 349 -8.87 -12.57 23.83
N THR A 350 -7.55 -12.68 23.84
CA THR A 350 -6.79 -12.56 25.09
C THR A 350 -6.17 -11.18 25.21
N GLU A 351 -6.08 -10.65 26.44
CA GLU A 351 -5.44 -9.36 26.68
C GLU A 351 -3.96 -9.31 26.24
N ASN A 352 -3.32 -10.47 26.12
CA ASN A 352 -1.92 -10.61 25.72
C ASN A 352 -1.69 -10.41 24.22
N ASP A 353 -2.75 -10.48 23.41
CA ASP A 353 -2.65 -10.23 21.97
C ASP A 353 -2.35 -8.75 21.66
N ILE A 354 -2.62 -7.85 22.61
CA ILE A 354 -2.42 -6.40 22.45
C ILE A 354 -1.11 -5.96 23.12
N LYS A 355 -0.20 -5.43 22.32
CA LYS A 355 1.12 -4.97 22.76
C LYS A 355 1.12 -3.47 23.11
N PRO A 356 1.86 -3.04 24.15
CA PRO A 356 2.03 -1.63 24.47
C PRO A 356 2.92 -0.93 23.43
N LEU A 357 2.83 0.40 23.39
CA LEU A 357 3.65 1.24 22.52
C LEU A 357 4.98 1.59 23.18
N THR A 358 6.04 1.71 22.39
CA THR A 358 7.38 2.15 22.81
C THR A 358 7.68 3.56 22.31
N ALA A 359 8.27 4.39 23.18
CA ALA A 359 8.62 5.77 22.83
C ALA A 359 9.91 5.82 22.01
N VAL A 360 9.86 6.53 20.88
CA VAL A 360 11.02 6.76 19.99
C VAL A 360 11.64 8.16 20.23
N GLY A 361 10.94 9.06 20.94
CA GLY A 361 11.44 10.40 21.27
C GLY A 361 10.68 11.08 22.41
N ALA A 362 11.27 12.16 22.95
CA ALA A 362 10.77 12.83 24.15
C ALA A 362 9.40 13.52 23.96
N SER A 363 9.11 14.03 22.76
CA SER A 363 7.84 14.73 22.46
C SER A 363 6.61 13.82 22.47
N GLY A 364 6.79 12.51 22.20
CA GLY A 364 5.70 11.52 22.20
C GLY A 364 5.47 10.83 23.54
N ALA A 365 6.34 11.06 24.54
CA ALA A 365 6.34 10.30 25.79
C ALA A 365 5.01 10.41 26.55
N ALA A 366 4.46 11.63 26.69
CA ALA A 366 3.20 11.85 27.40
C ALA A 366 2.00 11.17 26.72
N LEU A 367 1.94 11.19 25.38
CA LEU A 367 0.89 10.50 24.63
C LEU A 367 1.00 8.99 24.81
N ILE A 368 2.22 8.44 24.73
CA ILE A 368 2.47 7.01 24.88
C ILE A 368 2.16 6.54 26.30
N GLU A 369 2.51 7.32 27.32
CA GLU A 369 2.14 7.04 28.71
C GLU A 369 0.61 7.01 28.88
N HIS A 370 -0.09 7.99 28.31
CA HIS A 370 -1.55 8.03 28.32
C HIS A 370 -2.15 6.79 27.64
N VAL A 371 -1.71 6.45 26.42
CA VAL A 371 -2.19 5.28 25.67
C VAL A 371 -1.90 3.98 26.42
N ASN A 372 -0.70 3.80 26.97
CA ASN A 372 -0.35 2.60 27.72
C ASN A 372 -1.16 2.50 29.03
N SER A 373 -1.43 3.60 29.72
CA SER A 373 -2.29 3.59 30.92
C SER A 373 -3.75 3.22 30.60
N GLN A 374 -4.28 3.72 29.48
CA GLN A 374 -5.60 3.33 28.98
C GLN A 374 -5.62 1.86 28.57
N LEU A 375 -4.56 1.39 27.90
CA LEU A 375 -4.44 -0.01 27.49
C LEU A 375 -4.51 -0.95 28.69
N GLU A 376 -3.75 -0.68 29.77
CA GLU A 376 -3.78 -1.51 30.98
C GLU A 376 -5.17 -1.52 31.65
N THR A 377 -5.85 -0.37 31.67
CA THR A 377 -7.22 -0.27 32.18
C THR A 377 -8.18 -1.11 31.34
N VAL A 378 -8.07 -1.06 30.00
CA VAL A 378 -8.90 -1.84 29.09
C VAL A 378 -8.59 -3.33 29.19
N LYS A 379 -7.32 -3.74 29.32
CA LYS A 379 -6.93 -5.13 29.54
C LYS A 379 -7.56 -5.70 30.81
N ALA A 380 -7.51 -4.96 31.91
CA ALA A 380 -8.16 -5.36 33.15
C ALA A 380 -9.69 -5.51 32.99
N ASN A 381 -10.33 -4.59 32.28
CA ASN A 381 -11.77 -4.65 32.00
C ASN A 381 -12.14 -5.85 31.12
N ILE A 382 -11.37 -6.13 30.07
CA ILE A 382 -11.56 -7.30 29.18
C ILE A 382 -11.42 -8.60 29.98
N ARG A 383 -10.36 -8.73 30.80
CA ARG A 383 -10.14 -9.90 31.66
C ARG A 383 -11.32 -10.12 32.59
N ASN A 384 -11.75 -9.08 33.30
CA ASN A 384 -12.87 -9.15 34.25
C ASN A 384 -14.18 -9.53 33.55
N ALA A 385 -14.49 -8.96 32.38
CA ALA A 385 -15.69 -9.29 31.62
C ALA A 385 -15.65 -10.75 31.12
N ARG A 386 -14.50 -11.19 30.60
CA ARG A 386 -14.27 -12.57 30.14
C ARG A 386 -14.49 -13.58 31.28
N LEU A 387 -13.84 -13.37 32.41
CA LEU A 387 -13.94 -14.25 33.58
C LEU A 387 -15.32 -14.21 34.24
N THR A 388 -15.99 -13.05 34.25
CA THR A 388 -17.37 -12.94 34.74
C THR A 388 -18.34 -13.75 33.88
N SER A 389 -18.22 -13.63 32.56
CA SER A 389 -19.05 -14.40 31.62
C SER A 389 -18.83 -15.90 31.79
N PHE A 390 -17.56 -16.31 31.90
CA PHE A 390 -17.19 -17.70 32.15
C PHE A 390 -17.76 -18.21 33.47
N ALA A 391 -17.56 -17.48 34.58
CA ALA A 391 -18.07 -17.87 35.89
C ALA A 391 -19.60 -18.00 35.93
N LYS A 392 -20.33 -17.13 35.23
CA LYS A 392 -21.80 -17.20 35.13
C LYS A 392 -22.28 -18.44 34.40
N SER A 393 -21.55 -18.93 33.40
CA SER A 393 -21.92 -20.15 32.66
C SER A 393 -21.84 -21.42 33.51
N PHE A 394 -21.11 -21.39 34.63
CA PHE A 394 -20.97 -22.50 35.57
C PHE A 394 -21.66 -22.25 36.91
N ALA A 395 -22.34 -21.11 37.10
CA ALA A 395 -22.89 -20.68 38.39
C ALA A 395 -24.14 -21.44 38.84
#